data_AF-A0A8H7YTN4-F1
#
_entry.id   AF-A0A8H7YTN4-F1
#
_cell.length_a   1.000
_cell.length_b   1.000
_cell.length_c   1.000
_cell.angle_alpha   90.00
_cell.angle_beta   90.00
_cell.angle_gamma   90.00
#
_symmetry.space_group_name_H-M   'P 1'
#
loop_
_entity.id
_entity.type
_entity.pdbx_description
1 polymer ?
#
loop_
_entity_poly.entity_id
_entity_poly.type
_entity_poly.pdbx_seq_one_letter_code
_entity_poly.pdbx_strand_id
1 'polypeptide(L)' 'MKNKAPLSKPVTDWVKVTGVIDWEMCGYYPSYWEYVKALHTVGPKSEFNDWWSFLPASIGVWPKEYAVDQLISRWWG' A
#
# COMPACT_ATOMS: atom_id res chain seq x y z
N MET A 1 -4.90 -28.25 -44.50
CA MET A 1 -3.94 -28.00 -43.40
C MET A 1 -4.10 -26.55 -42.98
N LYS A 2 -4.57 -26.27 -41.77
CA LYS A 2 -4.82 -24.90 -41.29
C LYS A 2 -3.58 -24.41 -40.54
N ASN A 3 -2.88 -23.41 -41.09
CA ASN A 3 -1.74 -22.79 -40.44
C ASN A 3 -2.23 -22.02 -39.19
N LYS A 4 -1.83 -22.47 -38.00
CA LYS A 4 -2.01 -21.68 -36.78
C LYS A 4 -0.98 -20.54 -36.80
N ALA A 5 -1.45 -19.30 -36.65
CA ALA A 5 -0.57 -18.17 -36.38
C ALA A 5 0.27 -18.44 -35.11
N PRO A 6 1.51 -17.93 -35.01
CA PRO A 6 2.30 -18.09 -33.81
C PRO A 6 1.54 -17.48 -32.62
N LEU A 7 1.39 -18.29 -31.56
CA LEU A 7 0.79 -17.88 -30.31
C LEU A 7 1.57 -16.65 -29.79
N SER A 8 0.91 -15.49 -29.70
CA SER A 8 1.52 -14.29 -29.11
C SER A 8 2.01 -14.65 -27.71
N LYS A 9 3.31 -14.53 -27.47
CA LYS A 9 3.89 -14.82 -26.14
C LYS A 9 3.17 -13.95 -25.11
N PRO A 10 2.76 -14.50 -23.95
CA PRO A 10 2.20 -13.68 -22.89
C PRO A 10 3.25 -12.64 -22.48
N VAL A 11 2.86 -11.37 -22.42
CA VAL A 11 3.69 -10.30 -21.87
C VAL A 11 3.85 -10.60 -20.37
N THR A 12 5.00 -11.14 -20.00
CA THR A 12 5.37 -11.44 -18.61
C THR A 12 6.29 -10.34 -18.06
N ASP A 13 5.96 -9.07 -18.30
CA ASP A 13 6.77 -7.97 -17.79
C ASP A 13 6.36 -7.69 -16.34
N TRP A 14 6.92 -8.49 -15.44
CA TRP A 14 6.77 -8.29 -14.00
C TRP A 14 7.55 -7.03 -13.62
N VAL A 15 6.89 -6.13 -12.89
CA VAL A 15 7.53 -4.92 -12.38
C VAL A 15 8.51 -5.32 -11.28
N LYS A 16 9.79 -5.01 -11.48
CA LYS A 16 10.84 -5.20 -10.47
C LYS A 16 11.04 -3.90 -9.70
N VAL A 17 10.73 -3.91 -8.40
CA VAL A 17 11.04 -2.80 -7.51
C VAL A 17 12.57 -2.70 -7.36
N THR A 18 13.15 -1.55 -7.73
CA THR A 18 14.61 -1.31 -7.70
C THR A 18 15.08 -0.61 -6.43
N GLY A 19 14.17 0.10 -5.75
CA GLY A 19 14.46 0.81 -4.52
C GLY A 19 13.27 1.66 -4.08
N VAL A 20 13.35 2.13 -2.84
CA VAL A 20 12.45 3.14 -2.28
C VAL A 20 13.24 4.44 -2.21
N ILE A 21 12.63 5.56 -2.58
CA ILE A 21 13.23 6.91 -2.49
C ILE A 21 12.51 7.70 -1.38
N ASP A 22 12.93 8.95 -1.16
CA ASP A 22 12.29 9.85 -0.19
C ASP A 22 12.35 9.35 1.27
N TRP A 23 13.56 8.98 1.70
CA TRP A 23 13.82 8.45 3.05
C TRP A 23 14.05 9.54 4.12
N GLU A 24 13.76 10.81 3.85
CA GLU A 24 14.09 11.89 4.81
C GLU A 24 13.33 11.79 6.15
N MET A 25 12.17 11.11 6.16
CA MET A 25 11.36 10.85 7.36
C MET A 25 11.52 9.44 7.93
N CYS A 26 12.47 8.66 7.43
CA CYS A 26 12.67 7.29 7.91
C CYS A 26 13.20 7.24 9.35
N GLY A 27 12.95 6.14 10.04
CA GLY A 27 13.37 5.97 11.42
C GLY A 27 13.00 4.61 11.99
N TYR A 28 13.48 4.36 13.20
CA TYR A 28 13.06 3.19 13.98
C TYR A 28 11.75 3.48 14.69
N TYR A 29 10.66 3.09 14.07
CA TYR A 29 9.32 3.20 14.63
C TYR A 29 8.78 1.83 15.07
N PRO A 30 7.75 1.80 15.93
CA PRO A 30 7.05 0.57 16.27
C PRO A 30 6.50 -0.14 15.04
N SER A 31 6.30 -1.46 15.12
CA SER A 31 5.89 -2.31 13.99
C SER A 31 4.58 -1.91 13.32
N TYR A 32 3.69 -1.21 14.03
CA TYR A 32 2.40 -0.74 13.51
C TYR A 32 2.48 0.57 12.73
N TRP A 33 3.63 1.26 12.74
CA TRP A 33 3.75 2.65 12.27
C TRP A 33 3.35 2.83 10.81
N GLU A 34 3.93 2.02 9.92
CA GLU A 34 3.63 2.09 8.48
C GLU A 34 2.16 1.76 8.18
N TYR A 35 1.56 0.85 8.94
CA TYR A 35 0.14 0.51 8.79
C TYR A 35 -0.76 1.71 9.09
N VAL A 36 -0.49 2.39 10.20
CA VAL A 36 -1.26 3.56 10.62
C VAL A 36 -1.06 4.71 9.62
N LYS A 37 0.19 5.00 9.23
CA LYS A 37 0.48 6.09 8.27
C LYS A 37 -0.12 5.84 6.88
N ALA A 38 -0.07 4.60 6.39
CA ALA A 38 -0.64 4.25 5.09
C ALA A 38 -2.17 4.41 5.00
N LEU A 39 -2.89 4.45 6.13
CA LEU A 39 -4.34 4.69 6.18
C LEU A 39 -4.70 6.18 6.12
N HIS A 40 -3.72 7.08 6.23
CA HIS A 40 -3.91 8.54 6.11
C HIS A 40 -3.52 9.10 4.75
N THR A 41 -2.96 8.29 3.85
CA THR A 41 -2.46 8.77 2.54
C THR A 41 -3.56 8.94 1.52
N VAL A 42 -4.67 8.20 1.64
CA VAL A 42 -5.75 8.17 0.65
C VAL A 42 -7.10 8.33 1.33
N GLY A 43 -7.82 9.39 0.97
CA GLY A 43 -9.15 9.67 1.51
C GLY A 43 -10.26 8.82 0.88
N PRO A 44 -11.42 8.68 1.54
CA PRO A 44 -12.56 7.87 1.03
C PRO A 44 -13.14 8.33 -0.33
N LYS A 45 -12.87 9.58 -0.73
CA LYS A 45 -13.32 10.19 -1.99
C LYS A 45 -12.27 10.12 -3.10
N SER A 46 -11.13 9.47 -2.85
CA SER A 46 -10.07 9.26 -3.84
C SER A 46 -10.52 8.24 -4.90
N GLU A 47 -9.93 8.34 -6.09
CA GLU A 47 -10.01 7.32 -7.14
C GLU A 47 -9.41 5.96 -6.69
N PHE A 48 -8.59 5.98 -5.63
CA PHE A 48 -7.95 4.81 -5.01
C PHE A 48 -8.60 4.42 -3.67
N ASN A 49 -9.94 4.46 -3.59
CA ASN A 49 -10.66 4.20 -2.35
C ASN A 49 -10.57 2.74 -1.84
N ASP A 50 -9.92 1.85 -2.57
CA ASP A 50 -9.63 0.45 -2.26
C ASP A 50 -8.18 0.21 -1.81
N TRP A 51 -7.32 1.24 -1.83
CA TRP A 51 -5.90 1.16 -1.47
C TRP A 51 -5.65 0.43 -0.14
N TRP A 52 -6.47 0.71 0.88
CA TRP A 52 -6.33 0.11 2.21
C TRP A 52 -6.48 -1.42 2.22
N SER A 53 -7.13 -2.01 1.21
CA SER A 53 -7.34 -3.45 1.10
C SER A 53 -6.06 -4.24 0.84
N PHE A 54 -4.99 -3.58 0.36
CA PHE A 54 -3.70 -4.20 0.08
C PHE A 54 -2.78 -4.27 1.31
N LEU A 55 -3.06 -3.49 2.36
CA LEU A 55 -2.21 -3.41 3.56
C LEU A 55 -2.10 -4.74 4.33
N PRO A 56 -3.19 -5.50 4.57
CA PRO A 56 -3.11 -6.74 5.33
C PRO A 56 -2.13 -7.76 4.77
N ALA A 57 -2.08 -7.89 3.44
CA ALA A 57 -1.18 -8.81 2.76
C ALA A 57 0.26 -8.28 2.63
N SER A 58 0.43 -6.96 2.63
CA SER A 58 1.72 -6.32 2.33
C SER A 58 2.55 -6.03 3.59
N ILE A 59 1.90 -5.53 4.64
CA ILE A 59 2.57 -5.02 5.85
C ILE A 59 1.97 -5.56 7.15
N GLY A 60 0.69 -5.96 7.17
CA GLY A 60 -0.02 -6.50 8.33
C GLY A 60 -1.22 -5.66 8.79
N VAL A 61 -1.73 -5.93 10.00
CA VAL A 61 -2.98 -5.34 10.52
C VAL A 61 -2.86 -5.01 12.01
N TRP A 62 -3.12 -3.74 12.37
CA TRP A 62 -3.04 -3.21 13.75
C TRP A 62 -4.22 -2.29 14.10
N PRO A 63 -5.42 -2.85 14.31
CA PRO A 63 -6.65 -2.06 14.42
C PRO A 63 -6.74 -1.29 15.75
N LYS A 64 -6.10 -1.77 16.82
CA LYS A 64 -6.11 -1.09 18.13
C LYS A 64 -5.26 0.17 18.06
N GLU A 65 -4.07 0.07 17.50
CA GLU A 65 -3.12 1.15 17.31
C GLU A 65 -3.68 2.21 16.37
N TYR A 66 -4.35 1.78 15.28
CA TYR A 66 -5.05 2.69 14.39
C TYR A 66 -6.20 3.43 15.10
N ALA A 67 -6.99 2.76 15.94
CA ALA A 67 -8.05 3.43 16.70
C ALA A 67 -7.51 4.50 17.66
N VAL A 68 -6.35 4.24 18.29
CA VAL A 68 -5.66 5.23 19.15
C VAL A 68 -5.14 6.40 18.32
N ASP A 69 -4.53 6.13 17.16
CA ASP A 69 -4.04 7.18 16.27
C ASP A 69 -5.19 8.07 15.76
N GLN A 70 -6.31 7.49 15.31
CA GLN A 70 -7.51 8.24 14.93
C GLN A 70 -8.06 9.13 16.06
N LEU A 71 -8.06 8.60 17.29
CA LEU A 71 -8.45 9.38 18.45
C LEU A 71 -7.55 10.61 18.56
N ILE A 72 -6.23 10.43 18.56
CA ILE A 72 -5.24 11.51 18.68
C ILE A 72 -5.35 12.51 17.52
N SER A 73 -5.43 12.05 16.27
CA SER A 73 -5.54 12.93 15.10
C SER A 73 -6.75 13.87 15.18
N ARG A 74 -7.88 13.37 15.68
CA ARG A 74 -9.09 14.19 15.85
C ARG A 74 -8.93 15.27 16.92
N TRP A 75 -8.12 15.04 17.96
CA TRP A 75 -7.84 16.03 18.99
C TRP A 75 -6.91 17.14 18.50
N TRP A 76 -5.98 16.82 17.60
CA TRP A 76 -4.95 17.78 17.20
C TRP A 76 -5.39 18.78 16.12
N GLY A 77 -6.52 18.54 15.43
CA GLY A 77 -7.18 19.52 14.55
C GLY A 77 -6.32 19.99 13.40
#